data_AF-A0A3M2ST54-F1
#
_entry.id   AF-A0A3M2ST54-F1
#
_cell.length_a   1.000
_cell.length_b   1.000
_cell.length_c   1.000
_cell.angle_alpha   90.00
_cell.angle_beta   90.00
_cell.angle_gamma   90.00
#
_symmetry.space_group_name_H-M   'P 1'
#
loop_
_entity.id
_entity.type
_entity.pdbx_description
1 polymer ?
#
loop_
_entity_poly.entity_id
_entity_poly.type
_entity_poly.pdbx_seq_one_letter_code
_entity_poly.pdbx_strand_id
1 'polypeptide(L)' 'MEQALAQAKDGRLHILSEMANALTAGRTEFSAHAPRIETMQIPTDKIREVIGSGGKVIREIVEVSGAKVDINDDGIIKIA' A
#
# COMPACT_ATOMS: atom_id res chain seq x y z
N MET A 1 41.34 10.54 8.90
CA MET A 1 39.91 10.17 8.79
C MET A 1 38.98 11.38 8.65
N GLU A 2 39.21 12.45 9.40
CA GLU A 2 38.37 13.66 9.36
C GLU A 2 38.22 14.30 7.97
N GLN A 3 39.32 14.47 7.23
CA GLN A 3 39.29 15.01 5.86
C GLN A 3 38.48 14.13 4.89
N ALA A 4 38.59 12.81 5.01
CA ALA A 4 37.86 11.88 4.16
C ALA A 4 36.35 11.94 4.43
N LEU A 5 35.96 12.09 5.71
CA LEU A 5 34.55 12.27 6.09
C LEU A 5 33.99 13.62 5.65
N ALA A 6 34.79 14.69 5.72
CA ALA A 6 34.41 16.01 5.21
C ALA A 6 34.19 15.98 3.69
N GLN A 7 35.14 15.43 2.93
CA GLN A 7 35.01 15.26 1.48
C GLN A 7 33.80 14.40 1.10
N ALA A 8 33.55 13.32 1.83
CA ALA A 8 32.37 12.47 1.60
C ALA A 8 31.06 13.21 1.87
N LYS A 9 31.02 14.08 2.90
CA LYS A 9 29.83 14.90 3.19
C LYS A 9 29.56 15.90 2.07
N ASP A 10 30.58 16.59 1.57
CA ASP A 10 30.44 17.57 0.49
C ASP A 10 29.98 16.89 -0.81
N GLY A 11 30.58 15.73 -1.14
CA GLY A 11 30.15 14.91 -2.26
C GLY A 11 28.68 14.46 -2.13
N ARG A 12 28.25 14.04 -0.93
CA ARG A 12 26.85 13.68 -0.67
C ARG A 12 25.91 14.85 -0.89
N LEU A 13 26.26 16.05 -0.41
CA LEU A 13 25.43 17.24 -0.57
C LEU A 13 25.34 17.66 -2.05
N HIS A 14 26.42 17.55 -2.80
CA HIS A 14 26.40 17.80 -4.24
C HIS A 14 25.43 16.86 -4.98
N ILE A 15 25.51 15.56 -4.70
CA ILE A 15 24.60 14.55 -5.30
C ILE A 15 23.14 14.83 -4.91
N LEU A 16 22.87 15.14 -3.63
CA LEU A 16 21.52 15.46 -3.17
C LEU A 16 20.96 16.72 -3.82
N SER A 17 21.78 17.75 -4.05
CA SER A 17 21.38 18.95 -4.78
C SER A 17 20.99 18.64 -6.22
N GLU A 18 21.74 17.76 -6.90
CA GLU A 18 21.40 17.36 -8.27
C GLU A 18 20.11 16.51 -8.30
N MET A 19 19.92 15.62 -7.32
CA MET A 19 18.67 14.86 -7.17
C MET A 19 17.46 15.78 -6.94
N ALA A 20 17.64 16.86 -6.18
CA ALA A 20 16.60 17.84 -5.89
C ALA A 20 16.13 18.60 -7.15
N ASN A 21 16.95 18.71 -8.20
CA ASN A 21 16.51 19.28 -9.49
C ASN A 21 15.40 18.44 -10.15
N ALA A 22 15.38 17.13 -9.90
CA ALA A 22 14.39 16.21 -10.46
C ALA A 22 13.19 15.98 -9.54
N LEU A 23 13.43 15.85 -8.23
CA LEU A 23 12.37 15.60 -7.25
C LEU A 23 12.80 16.10 -5.87
N THR A 24 12.11 17.13 -5.37
CA THR A 24 12.40 17.74 -4.05
C THR A 24 11.68 17.06 -2.89
N ALA A 25 10.56 16.38 -3.17
CA ALA A 25 9.74 15.70 -2.16
C ALA A 25 9.03 14.48 -2.76
N GLY A 26 8.52 13.60 -1.88
CA GLY A 26 7.63 12.51 -2.31
C GLY A 26 6.38 13.04 -3.02
N ARG A 27 5.87 12.30 -4.01
CA ARG A 27 4.63 12.66 -4.71
C ARG A 27 3.46 12.60 -3.73
N THR A 28 2.59 13.60 -3.80
CA THR A 28 1.37 13.69 -2.97
C THR A 28 0.33 12.64 -3.34
N GLU A 29 0.39 12.14 -4.57
CA GLU A 29 -0.58 11.19 -5.09
C GLU A 29 0.10 9.85 -5.43
N PHE A 30 -0.65 8.78 -5.18
CA PHE A 30 -0.27 7.44 -5.62
C PHE A 30 -0.42 7.31 -7.13
N SER A 31 0.49 6.56 -7.75
CA SER A 31 0.40 6.19 -9.16
C SER A 31 -0.97 5.59 -9.49
N ALA A 32 -1.51 5.90 -10.66
CA ALA A 32 -2.73 5.28 -11.18
C ALA A 32 -2.57 3.75 -11.35
N HIS A 33 -1.33 3.27 -11.47
CA HIS A 33 -1.00 1.85 -11.61
C HIS A 33 -0.50 1.23 -10.30
N ALA A 34 -0.43 2.00 -9.21
CA ALA A 34 -0.10 1.42 -7.92
C ALA A 34 -1.32 0.65 -7.38
N PRO A 35 -1.12 -0.53 -6.78
CA PRO A 35 -2.21 -1.23 -6.10
C PRO A 35 -2.76 -0.33 -4.99
N ARG A 36 -4.07 -0.14 -5.00
CA ARG A 36 -4.81 0.62 -3.99
C ARG A 36 -5.57 -0.36 -3.13
N ILE A 37 -5.51 -0.16 -1.82
CA ILE A 37 -6.34 -0.90 -0.89
C ILE A 37 -7.67 -0.16 -0.79
N GLU A 38 -8.69 -0.68 -1.46
CA GLU A 38 -10.06 -0.18 -1.31
C GLU A 38 -10.64 -0.73 0.00
N THR A 39 -11.28 0.14 0.78
CA THR A 39 -11.87 -0.23 2.06
C THR A 39 -13.36 0.06 2.05
N MET A 40 -14.17 -0.93 2.38
CA MET A 40 -15.62 -0.78 2.50
C MET A 40 -16.11 -1.38 3.82
N GLN A 41 -17.21 -0.83 4.35
CA GLN A 41 -17.82 -1.32 5.58
C GLN A 41 -19.15 -1.99 5.29
N ILE A 42 -19.34 -3.17 5.88
CA ILE A 42 -20.60 -3.91 5.86
C ILE A 42 -21.17 -4.03 7.28
N PRO A 43 -22.50 -4.22 7.41
CA PRO A 43 -23.10 -4.62 8.68
C PRO A 43 -22.49 -5.93 9.20
N THR A 44 -22.24 -6.02 10.52
CA THR A 44 -21.56 -7.16 11.15
C THR A 44 -22.37 -8.47 11.04
N ASP A 45 -23.69 -8.38 10.99
CA ASP A 45 -24.61 -9.49 10.73
C ASP A 45 -24.40 -10.13 9.34
N LYS A 46 -23.89 -9.35 8.37
CA LYS A 46 -23.64 -9.81 7.00
C LYS A 46 -22.25 -10.41 6.77
N ILE A 47 -21.34 -10.33 7.74
CA ILE A 47 -19.98 -10.90 7.62
C ILE A 47 -20.06 -12.39 7.28
N ARG A 48 -20.96 -13.13 7.95
CA ARG A 48 -21.14 -14.57 7.73
C ARG A 48 -21.63 -14.90 6.32
N GLU A 49 -22.45 -14.03 5.72
CA GLU A 49 -22.94 -14.20 4.34
C GLU A 49 -21.80 -13.99 3.34
N VAL A 50 -20.96 -12.97 3.54
CA VAL A 50 -19.83 -12.66 2.66
C VAL A 50 -18.73 -13.72 2.72
N ILE A 51 -18.44 -14.26 3.91
CA ILE A 51 -17.48 -15.37 4.05
C ILE A 51 -18.08 -16.65 3.44
N GLY A 52 -19.36 -16.89 3.66
CA GLY A 52 -20.06 -18.11 3.28
C GLY A 52 -19.64 -19.33 4.10
N SER A 53 -20.31 -20.46 3.91
CA SER A 53 -20.01 -21.70 4.63
C SER A 53 -18.58 -22.16 4.35
N GLY A 54 -17.73 -22.24 5.38
CA GLY A 54 -16.34 -22.68 5.26
C GLY A 54 -15.46 -21.78 4.39
N GLY A 55 -15.85 -20.51 4.19
CA GLY A 55 -15.10 -19.57 3.36
C GLY A 55 -15.29 -19.77 1.85
N LYS A 56 -16.32 -20.51 1.41
CA LYS A 56 -16.53 -20.80 -0.02
C LYS A 56 -16.73 -19.54 -0.86
N VAL A 57 -17.58 -18.61 -0.38
CA VAL A 57 -17.95 -17.40 -1.12
C VAL A 57 -16.76 -16.46 -1.24
N ILE A 58 -16.03 -16.23 -0.13
CA ILE A 58 -14.84 -15.37 -0.16
C ILE A 58 -13.72 -15.94 -1.04
N ARG A 59 -13.55 -17.27 -1.08
CA ARG A 59 -12.58 -17.92 -1.99
C ARG A 59 -12.97 -17.74 -3.45
N GLU A 60 -14.24 -17.89 -3.78
CA GLU A 60 -14.76 -17.65 -5.13
C GLU A 60 -14.56 -16.18 -5.55
N ILE A 61 -14.82 -15.22 -4.65
CA ILE A 61 -14.55 -13.79 -4.91
C ILE A 61 -13.06 -13.56 -5.22
N VAL A 62 -12.16 -14.11 -4.41
CA VAL A 62 -10.70 -13.98 -4.62
C VAL A 62 -10.27 -14.63 -5.93
N GLU A 63 -10.83 -15.80 -6.28
CA GLU A 63 -10.49 -16.53 -7.51
C GLU A 63 -10.98 -15.80 -8.77
N VAL A 64 -12.21 -15.26 -8.74
CA VAL A 64 -12.80 -14.55 -9.89
C VAL A 64 -12.23 -13.15 -10.06
N SER A 65 -12.03 -12.41 -8.96
CA SER A 65 -11.52 -11.04 -9.02
C SER A 65 -10.00 -10.96 -9.14
N GLY A 66 -9.29 -12.00 -8.71
CA GLY A 66 -7.83 -11.98 -8.55
C GLY A 66 -7.34 -11.06 -7.43
N ALA A 67 -8.24 -10.42 -6.68
CA ALA A 67 -7.91 -9.51 -5.59
C ALA A 67 -7.71 -10.25 -4.26
N LYS A 68 -6.87 -9.71 -3.40
CA LYS A 68 -6.73 -10.16 -2.01
C LYS A 68 -7.78 -9.46 -1.16
N VAL A 69 -8.73 -10.22 -0.62
CA VAL A 69 -9.80 -9.70 0.23
C VAL A 69 -9.56 -10.12 1.68
N ASP A 70 -9.60 -9.14 2.59
CA ASP A 70 -9.48 -9.32 4.04
C ASP A 70 -10.71 -8.71 4.73
N ILE A 71 -11.27 -9.40 5.72
CA ILE A 71 -12.48 -8.95 6.43
C ILE A 71 -12.21 -9.08 7.93
N ASN A 72 -12.48 -8.02 8.70
CA ASN A 72 -12.37 -8.06 10.16
C ASN A 72 -13.74 -8.21 10.84
N ASP A 73 -13.72 -8.44 12.16
CA ASP A 73 -14.91 -8.64 12.98
C ASP A 73 -15.80 -7.39 13.13
N ASP A 74 -15.28 -6.21 12.75
CA ASP A 74 -16.02 -4.94 12.72
C ASP A 74 -16.76 -4.71 11.39
N GLY A 75 -16.66 -5.65 10.44
CA GLY A 75 -17.27 -5.55 9.12
C GLY A 75 -16.49 -4.68 8.13
N ILE A 76 -15.22 -4.38 8.42
CA ILE A 76 -14.32 -3.67 7.50
C ILE A 76 -13.72 -4.68 6.53
N ILE A 77 -14.00 -4.49 5.24
CA ILE A 77 -13.44 -5.26 4.13
C ILE A 77 -12.33 -4.44 3.48
N LYS A 78 -11.14 -5.03 3.34
CA LYS A 78 -10.00 -4.47 2.61
C LYS A 78 -9.76 -5.30 1.35
N ILE A 79 -9.71 -4.64 0.20
CA ILE A 79 -9.52 -5.27 -1.11
C ILE A 79 -8.21 -4.73 -1.69
N ALA A 80 -7.26 -5.62 -1.97
CA ALA A 80 -5.90 -5.31 -2.43
C ALA A 80 -5.54 -6.02 -3.74
#